data_AF-A0A945LCV6-F1
#
_entry.id   AF-A0A945LCV6-F1
#
_cell.length_a   1.000
_cell.length_b   1.000
_cell.length_c   1.000
_cell.angle_alpha   90.00
_cell.angle_beta   90.00
_cell.angle_gamma   90.00
#
_symmetry.space_group_name_H-M   'P 1'
#
loop_
_entity.id
_entity.type
_entity.pdbx_description
1 polymer ?
#
loop_
_entity_poly.entity_id
_entity_poly.type
_entity_poly.pdbx_seq_one_letter_code
_entity_poly.pdbx_strand_id
1 'polypeptide(L)' 'MLLNLLSNAIKYNQPGGTITLGCDQSSSDWVRIEVSDTGIGIAEADFGKVFCRSNGWARKRAPLMARVSA' A
#
# COMPACT_ATOMS: atom_id res chain seq x y z
N MET A 1 7.97 2.89 -4.80
CA MET A 1 7.10 2.65 -3.63
C MET A 1 5.64 2.61 -4.05
N LEU A 2 5.12 3.65 -4.72
CA LEU A 2 3.75 3.67 -5.25
C LEU A 2 3.41 2.47 -6.16
N LEU A 3 4.28 2.14 -7.12
CA LEU A 3 4.10 0.97 -7.98
C LEU A 3 3.97 -0.35 -7.20
N ASN A 4 4.63 -0.48 -6.05
CA ASN A 4 4.54 -1.67 -5.20
C ASN A 4 3.15 -1.76 -4.53
N LEU A 5 2.63 -0.63 -4.08
CA LEU A 5 1.30 -0.56 -3.49
C LEU A 5 0.22 -0.84 -4.54
N LEU A 6 0.32 -0.22 -5.72
CA LEU A 6 -0.61 -0.48 -6.83
C LEU A 6 -0.53 -1.92 -7.34
N SER A 7 0.67 -2.51 -7.44
CA SER A 7 0.79 -3.91 -7.84
C SER A 7 0.17 -4.86 -6.82
N ASN A 8 0.28 -4.55 -5.52
CA ASN A 8 -0.37 -5.34 -4.48
C ASN A 8 -1.89 -5.18 -4.54
N ALA A 9 -2.38 -3.94 -4.66
CA ALA A 9 -3.80 -3.64 -4.81
C ALA A 9 -4.43 -4.37 -6.01
N ILE A 10 -3.70 -4.52 -7.13
CA ILE A 10 -4.16 -5.31 -8.29
C ILE A 10 -4.11 -6.81 -7.99
N LYS A 11 -2.97 -7.30 -7.48
CA LYS A 11 -2.72 -8.73 -7.29
C LYS A 11 -3.66 -9.38 -6.27
N TYR A 12 -4.04 -8.62 -5.24
CA TYR A 12 -4.82 -9.11 -4.10
C TYR A 12 -6.26 -8.58 -4.09
N ASN A 13 -6.69 -7.86 -5.15
CA ASN A 13 -8.10 -7.48 -5.29
C ASN A 13 -8.99 -8.67 -5.61
N GLN A 14 -10.29 -8.47 -5.45
CA GLN A 14 -11.32 -9.38 -5.90
C GLN A 14 -11.76 -9.10 -7.36
N PRO A 15 -12.26 -10.09 -8.10
CA PRO A 15 -12.87 -9.88 -9.41
C PRO A 15 -13.99 -8.84 -9.35
N GLY A 16 -13.96 -7.84 -10.25
CA GLY A 16 -14.91 -6.72 -10.22
C GLY A 16 -14.67 -5.72 -9.08
N GLY A 17 -13.60 -5.88 -8.31
CA GLY A 17 -13.19 -4.94 -7.28
C GLY A 17 -12.70 -3.61 -7.86
N THR A 18 -12.60 -2.61 -6.98
CA THR A 18 -12.15 -1.26 -7.32
C THR A 18 -10.84 -0.95 -6.62
N ILE A 19 -10.01 -0.13 -7.27
CA ILE A 19 -8.82 0.47 -6.68
C ILE A 19 -8.99 1.98 -6.80
N THR A 20 -8.81 2.69 -5.69
CA THR A 20 -8.92 4.15 -5.60
C THR A 20 -7.56 4.74 -5.26
N LEU A 21 -7.13 5.72 -6.05
CA LEU A 21 -5.91 6.49 -5.83
C LEU A 21 -6.28 7.91 -5.40
N GLY A 22 -5.86 8.29 -4.20
CA GLY A 22 -6.00 9.63 -3.65
C GLY A 22 -4.66 10.39 -3.63
N CYS A 23 -4.73 11.70 -3.76
CA CYS A 23 -3.59 12.59 -3.61
C CYS A 23 -4.07 13.90 -2.97
N ASP A 24 -3.46 14.29 -1.87
CA ASP A 24 -3.76 15.55 -1.18
C ASP A 24 -2.48 16.21 -0.66
N GLN A 25 -2.49 17.54 -0.60
CA GLN A 25 -1.40 18.28 0.03
C GLN A 25 -1.55 18.20 1.55
N SER A 26 -0.67 17.43 2.20
CA SER A 26 -0.73 17.21 3.64
C SER A 26 -0.03 18.32 4.44
N SER A 27 0.90 19.06 3.82
CA SER A 27 1.52 20.29 4.34
C SER A 27 2.24 21.04 3.20
N SER A 28 2.89 22.18 3.45
CA SER A 28 3.58 22.99 2.43
C SER A 28 4.51 22.16 1.54
N ASP A 29 5.23 21.22 2.15
CA ASP A 29 6.32 20.48 1.48
C ASP A 29 6.01 19.00 1.28
N TRP A 30 4.82 18.54 1.68
CA TRP A 30 4.46 17.13 1.64
C TRP A 30 3.14 16.87 0.93
N VAL A 31 3.17 15.88 0.05
CA VAL A 31 2.00 15.30 -0.60
C VAL A 31 1.72 13.95 0.02
N ARG A 32 0.47 13.72 0.42
CA ARG A 32 -0.04 12.41 0.80
C ARG A 32 -0.57 11.73 -0.43
N ILE A 33 -0.17 10.47 -0.61
CA ILE A 33 -0.71 9.58 -1.64
C ILE A 33 -1.40 8.42 -0.91
N GLU A 34 -2.65 8.16 -1.27
CA GLU A 34 -3.46 7.09 -0.71
C GLU A 34 -3.80 6.08 -1.80
N VAL A 35 -3.65 4.79 -1.49
CA VAL A 35 -4.08 3.68 -2.35
C VAL A 35 -5.00 2.80 -1.52
N SER A 36 -6.25 2.67 -1.95
CA SER A 36 -7.27 1.83 -1.33
C SER A 36 -7.78 0.81 -2.36
N ASP A 37 -8.01 -0.42 -1.95
CA ASP A 37 -8.61 -1.46 -2.76
C ASP A 37 -9.70 -2.21 -2.00
N THR A 38 -10.58 -2.88 -2.73
CA THR A 38 -11.69 -3.66 -2.16
C THR A 38 -11.35 -5.15 -2.02
N GLY A 39 -10.07 -5.49 -1.95
CA GLY A 39 -9.61 -6.87 -1.82
C GLY A 39 -9.82 -7.42 -0.41
N ILE A 40 -9.29 -8.62 -0.18
CA ILE A 40 -9.41 -9.32 1.11
C ILE A 40 -8.63 -8.66 2.26
N GLY A 41 -7.89 -7.58 1.97
CA GLY A 41 -7.00 -6.91 2.91
C GLY A 41 -5.72 -7.70 3.20
N ILE A 42 -4.97 -7.23 4.20
CA ILE A 42 -3.73 -7.83 4.66
C ILE A 42 -3.88 -8.09 6.16
N ALA A 43 -3.54 -9.30 6.61
CA ALA A 43 -3.54 -9.62 8.04
C ALA A 43 -2.59 -8.68 8.78
N GLU A 44 -2.95 -8.22 9.99
CA GLU A 44 -2.17 -7.19 10.70
C GLU A 44 -0.70 -7.60 10.93
N ALA A 45 -0.46 -8.90 11.14
CA ALA A 45 0.86 -9.50 11.29
C ALA A 45 1.76 -9.35 10.04
N ASP A 46 1.17 -9.09 8.87
CA ASP A 46 1.85 -9.01 7.59
C ASP A 46 2.06 -7.57 7.08
N PHE A 47 1.58 -6.54 7.81
CA PHE A 47 1.75 -5.14 7.40
C PHE A 47 3.22 -4.74 7.19
N GLY A 48 4.15 -5.29 7.97
CA GLY A 48 5.59 -5.03 7.81
C GLY A 48 6.16 -5.54 6.48
N LYS A 49 5.48 -6.47 5.80
CA LYS A 49 5.94 -7.07 4.53
C LYS A 49 5.55 -6.22 3.31
N VAL A 50 4.55 -5.34 3.45
CA VAL A 50 4.00 -4.52 2.34
C VAL A 50 5.00 -3.48 1.85
N PHE A 51 5.95 -3.07 2.69
CA PHE A 51 7.00 -2.09 2.36
C PHE A 51 8.26 -2.73 1.72
N CYS A 52 8.35 -4.06 1.65
CA CYS A 52 9.45 -4.73 0.97
C CYS A 52 9.16 -4.81 -0.53
N ARG A 53 10.09 -4.31 -1.37
CA ARG A 53 10.08 -4.59 -2.82
C ARG A 53 10.02 -6.10 -3.01
N SER A 54 9.03 -6.57 -3.75
CA SER A 54 8.80 -7.98 -4.05
C SER A 54 9.87 -8.52 -5.01
N ASN A 55 11.04 -8.87 -4.48
CA ASN A 55 11.91 -9.90 -5.05
C ASN A 55 12.22 -10.90 -3.92
N GLY A 56 11.24 -11.72 -3.57
CA GLY A 56 11.39 -12.78 -2.57
C GLY A 56 11.61 -12.27 -1.14
N TRP A 57 10.56 -12.36 -0.32
CA TRP A 57 10.60 -12.43 1.15
C TRP A 57 11.95 -12.14 1.84
N ALA A 58 12.29 -10.86 2.03
CA ALA A 58 13.10 -10.30 3.12
C ALA A 58 13.83 -9.02 2.66
N ARG A 59 13.65 -7.91 3.38
CA ARG A 59 14.72 -7.34 4.23
C ARG A 59 14.19 -6.14 5.02
N LYS A 60 14.46 -6.19 6.32
CA LYS A 60 14.23 -5.17 7.35
C LYS A 60 14.57 -3.76 6.88
N ARG A 61 13.66 -2.80 7.12
CA ARG A 61 13.92 -1.44 7.67
C ARG A 61 12.60 -0.65 7.83
N ALA A 62 12.44 -0.01 8.98
CA ALA A 62 11.31 0.85 9.40
C ALA A 62 11.66 2.35 9.24
N PRO A 63 10.73 3.30 9.49
CA PRO A 63 9.32 3.36 9.10
C PRO A 63 9.08 4.52 8.11
N LEU A 64 8.13 4.35 7.18
CA LEU A 64 7.48 5.49 6.52
C LEU A 64 6.02 5.44 6.98
N MET A 65 5.52 6.49 7.61
CA MET A 65 4.11 6.57 8.03
C MET A 65 3.20 6.66 6.79
N ALA A 66 2.93 5.51 6.18
CA ALA A 66 1.83 5.34 5.24
C ALA A 66 0.71 4.63 6.02
N ARG A 67 -0.40 5.34 6.24
CA ARG A 67 -1.61 4.73 6.79
C ARG A 67 -2.23 3.91 5.66
N VAL A 68 -2.09 2.59 5.74
CA VAL A 68 -2.79 1.64 4.86
C VAL A 68 -4.14 1.40 5.50
N SER A 69 -5.21 1.87 4.88
CA SER A 69 -6.58 1.57 5.29
C SER A 69 -7.13 0.53 4.31
N ALA A 70 -7.41 -0.67 4.83
CA ALA A 70 -8.22 -1.67 4.17
C ALA A 70 -9.70 -1.44 4.51
#